data_AF-A0A9P5A9R0-F1
#
_entry.id   AF-A0A9P5A9R0-F1
#
_cell.length_a   1.000
_cell.length_b   1.000
_cell.length_c   1.000
_cell.angle_alpha   90.00
_cell.angle_beta   90.00
_cell.angle_gamma   90.00
#
_symmetry.space_group_name_H-M   'P 1'
#
loop_
_entity.id
_entity.type
_entity.pdbx_description
1 polymer ?
#
loop_
_entity_poly.entity_id
_entity_poly.type
_entity_poly.pdbx_seq_one_letter_code
_entity_poly.pdbx_strand_id
1 'polypeptide(L)'
;MTGRAIYTDAIVTLRPSQLQKLESLGLYYNSPEPAIIYIKCGFAINPIHACVAMADPQHALDTEDLEAEQVPILSPDLTAAIVRSPERDVLVVSVYVEGRNEQALEAAMGQLHTAIVEFRNGSGRRTDVILVGDFNRHDALWGGDEVTGRRQGEAGPIIELIGEHGLHSLLPRGTKTWEGPGGIASTIDLVLTSTELADEMTSCGIHLTEHGSDHRAIRTEFDTTPPERTPSDRLLFKNAPWLEIKERVRTKLEALPCGGTVQA
;
A
#
# COMPACT_ATOMS: atom_id res chain seq x y z
N MET A 1 -9.54 -31.54 31.97
CA MET A 1 -8.35 -30.67 31.81
C MET A 1 -7.82 -30.85 30.40
N THR A 2 -7.71 -29.71 29.69
CA THR A 2 -6.90 -29.43 28.49
C THR A 2 -7.04 -30.36 27.28
N GLY A 3 -7.98 -30.02 26.39
CA GLY A 3 -7.86 -30.30 24.96
C GLY A 3 -6.98 -29.24 24.31
N ARG A 4 -5.92 -29.66 23.61
CA ARG A 4 -5.06 -28.82 22.78
C ARG A 4 -5.86 -28.38 21.54
N ALA A 5 -6.10 -27.08 21.39
CA ALA A 5 -6.49 -26.50 20.11
C ALA A 5 -5.29 -26.53 19.18
N ILE A 6 -5.43 -27.19 18.03
CA ILE A 6 -4.46 -27.16 16.94
C ILE A 6 -4.80 -25.91 16.14
N TYR A 7 -3.99 -24.86 16.26
CA TYR A 7 -4.05 -23.71 15.36
C TYR A 7 -3.46 -24.17 14.02
N THR A 8 -4.31 -24.30 13.00
CA THR A 8 -3.88 -24.47 11.62
C THR A 8 -3.77 -23.07 11.00
N ASP A 9 -2.54 -22.61 10.78
CA ASP A 9 -2.26 -21.41 10.01
C ASP A 9 -2.78 -21.61 8.58
N ALA A 10 -3.83 -20.90 8.21
CA ALA A 10 -4.36 -20.91 6.86
C ALA A 10 -3.44 -20.06 5.96
N ILE A 11 -2.57 -20.73 5.21
CA ILE A 11 -1.75 -20.09 4.16
C ILE A 11 -2.68 -19.69 3.02
N VAL A 12 -2.96 -18.40 2.91
CA VAL A 12 -3.78 -17.82 1.84
C VAL A 12 -2.98 -17.83 0.53
N THR A 13 -3.52 -18.41 -0.54
CA THR A 13 -2.83 -18.56 -1.85
C THR A 13 -3.59 -17.80 -2.95
N LEU A 14 -2.95 -16.83 -3.62
CA LEU A 14 -3.53 -16.07 -4.74
C LEU A 14 -3.76 -16.95 -5.97
N ARG A 15 -4.83 -16.68 -6.73
CA ARG A 15 -5.08 -17.36 -8.01
C ARG A 15 -4.12 -16.87 -9.11
N PRO A 16 -3.81 -17.69 -10.13
CA PRO A 16 -2.90 -17.31 -11.22
C PRO A 16 -3.27 -16.01 -11.96
N SER A 17 -4.57 -15.72 -12.12
CA SER A 17 -5.03 -14.47 -12.75
C SER A 17 -4.73 -13.23 -11.90
N GLN A 18 -4.71 -13.36 -10.58
CA GLN A 18 -4.38 -12.28 -9.64
C GLN A 18 -2.88 -12.03 -9.62
N LEU A 19 -2.08 -13.11 -9.63
CA LEU A 19 -0.63 -13.03 -9.79
C LEU A 19 -0.25 -12.33 -11.10
N GLN A 20 -0.87 -12.74 -12.21
CA GLN A 20 -0.63 -12.11 -13.51
C GLN A 20 -0.99 -10.62 -13.53
N LYS A 21 -2.06 -10.23 -12.81
CA LYS A 21 -2.44 -8.82 -12.68
C LYS A 21 -1.42 -8.04 -11.86
N LEU A 22 -0.97 -8.56 -10.72
CA LEU A 22 0.08 -7.94 -9.92
C LEU A 22 1.39 -7.81 -10.71
N GLU A 23 1.81 -8.86 -11.42
CA GLU A 23 3.01 -8.86 -12.26
C GLU A 23 2.92 -7.81 -13.37
N SER A 24 1.75 -7.63 -13.99
CA SER A 24 1.53 -6.59 -15.00
C SER A 24 1.65 -5.17 -14.45
N LEU A 25 1.46 -5.00 -13.14
CA LEU A 25 1.59 -3.74 -12.41
C LEU A 25 2.99 -3.59 -11.78
N GLY A 26 3.91 -4.54 -12.01
CA GLY A 26 5.25 -4.54 -11.39
C GLY A 26 5.26 -4.95 -9.91
N LEU A 27 4.16 -5.52 -9.41
CA LEU A 27 3.99 -6.02 -8.04
C LEU A 27 4.17 -7.54 -8.04
N TYR A 28 4.95 -8.10 -7.11
CA TYR A 28 5.17 -9.55 -6.99
C TYR A 28 4.60 -10.07 -5.66
N TYR A 29 4.26 -11.36 -5.62
CA TYR A 29 3.76 -12.04 -4.42
C TYR A 29 4.65 -13.26 -4.14
N ASN A 30 5.14 -13.41 -2.91
CA ASN A 30 6.01 -14.52 -2.56
C ASN A 30 5.20 -15.65 -1.91
N SER A 31 4.88 -16.68 -2.69
CA SER A 31 4.33 -17.94 -2.17
C SER A 31 5.49 -18.78 -1.61
N PRO A 32 5.44 -19.36 -0.38
CA PRO A 32 4.24 -19.72 0.39
C PRO A 32 3.98 -18.89 1.67
N GLU A 33 4.61 -17.74 1.88
CA GLU A 33 4.39 -16.93 3.10
C GLU A 33 3.23 -15.92 2.90
N PRO A 34 2.24 -15.83 3.81
CA PRO A 34 1.07 -14.97 3.62
C PRO A 34 1.44 -13.47 3.61
N ALA A 35 0.85 -12.77 2.63
CA ALA A 35 0.78 -11.31 2.45
C ALA A 35 2.11 -10.52 2.46
N ILE A 36 2.92 -10.69 1.39
CA ILE A 36 3.96 -9.73 1.02
C ILE A 36 3.57 -9.10 -0.32
N ILE A 37 3.20 -7.81 -0.33
CA ILE A 37 3.16 -7.01 -1.56
C ILE A 37 4.60 -6.62 -1.88
N TYR A 38 5.20 -7.30 -2.86
CA TYR A 38 6.57 -7.07 -3.28
C TYR A 38 6.56 -5.95 -4.33
N ILE A 39 6.98 -4.74 -3.94
CA ILE A 39 7.27 -3.66 -4.90
C ILE A 39 8.73 -3.86 -5.29
N LYS A 40 8.99 -4.33 -6.51
CA LYS A 40 10.35 -4.48 -7.00
C LYS A 40 10.90 -3.09 -7.34
N CYS A 41 11.42 -2.37 -6.33
CA CYS A 41 12.25 -1.19 -6.55
C CYS A 41 13.58 -1.67 -7.14
N GLY A 42 13.65 -1.66 -8.47
CA GLY A 42 14.84 -1.93 -9.26
C GLY A 42 14.75 -1.11 -10.53
N PHE A 43 15.68 -0.18 -10.68
CA PHE A 43 15.74 0.80 -11.75
C PHE A 43 15.72 0.14 -13.17
N ALA A 44 14.84 0.66 -14.04
CA ALA A 44 14.77 0.65 -15.51
C ALA A 44 14.34 -0.61 -16.36
N ILE A 45 13.20 -0.43 -17.07
CA ILE A 45 12.89 -0.64 -18.52
C ILE A 45 13.14 -2.03 -19.20
N ASN A 46 12.05 -2.81 -19.38
CA ASN A 46 11.51 -3.57 -20.56
C ASN A 46 12.42 -4.41 -21.52
N PRO A 47 11.92 -5.41 -22.29
CA PRO A 47 10.88 -6.46 -22.13
C PRO A 47 11.44 -7.91 -22.38
N ILE A 48 10.53 -8.89 -22.40
CA ILE A 48 10.58 -10.20 -23.10
C ILE A 48 11.25 -11.39 -22.37
N HIS A 49 10.46 -12.24 -21.69
CA HIS A 49 10.13 -13.61 -22.12
C HIS A 49 9.38 -14.37 -21.00
N ALA A 50 8.33 -15.08 -21.42
CA ALA A 50 7.51 -15.99 -20.63
C ALA A 50 8.28 -17.22 -20.11
N CYS A 51 7.80 -17.84 -19.02
CA CYS A 51 7.58 -19.29 -19.00
C CYS A 51 6.64 -19.76 -17.88
N VAL A 52 5.95 -20.84 -18.20
CA VAL A 52 4.77 -21.48 -17.58
C VAL A 52 5.17 -22.49 -16.50
N ALA A 53 4.35 -22.65 -15.45
CA ALA A 53 4.12 -23.95 -14.81
C ALA A 53 2.81 -23.98 -13.99
N MET A 54 2.22 -25.17 -13.91
CA MET A 54 0.83 -25.53 -13.59
C MET A 54 0.64 -26.07 -12.16
N ALA A 55 -0.65 -26.24 -11.79
CA ALA A 55 -1.26 -27.18 -10.81
C ALA A 55 -1.58 -26.60 -9.40
N ASP A 56 -2.67 -26.93 -8.68
CA ASP A 56 -3.95 -27.67 -8.83
C ASP A 56 -4.79 -27.28 -7.56
N PRO A 57 -6.14 -27.20 -7.57
CA PRO A 57 -6.90 -26.47 -6.57
C PRO A 57 -7.57 -27.37 -5.53
N GLN A 58 -7.43 -27.03 -4.25
CA GLN A 58 -8.45 -27.35 -3.24
C GLN A 58 -8.21 -26.59 -1.93
N HIS A 59 -9.22 -25.79 -1.55
CA HIS A 59 -9.36 -24.97 -0.34
C HIS A 59 -8.67 -23.60 -0.37
N ALA A 60 -9.17 -22.73 -1.26
CA ALA A 60 -8.93 -21.29 -1.19
C ALA A 60 -9.85 -20.68 -0.11
N LEU A 61 -9.25 -20.04 0.90
CA LEU A 61 -9.92 -18.97 1.65
C LEU A 61 -9.68 -17.67 0.86
N ASP A 62 -10.76 -16.92 0.67
CA ASP A 62 -10.94 -15.95 -0.42
C ASP A 62 -9.92 -14.80 -0.42
N THR A 63 -8.98 -14.82 -1.37
CA THR A 63 -8.26 -13.62 -1.85
C THR A 63 -9.09 -12.82 -2.86
N GLU A 64 -10.40 -13.06 -2.95
CA GLU A 64 -11.27 -12.39 -3.92
C GLU A 64 -11.38 -10.87 -3.70
N ASP A 65 -10.95 -10.37 -2.54
CA ASP A 65 -11.24 -9.02 -2.09
C ASP A 65 -10.11 -7.98 -2.27
N LEU A 66 -8.94 -8.38 -2.77
CA LEU A 66 -7.82 -7.45 -3.01
C LEU A 66 -7.81 -7.00 -4.47
N GLU A 67 -8.13 -5.74 -4.71
CA GLU A 67 -8.10 -5.13 -6.06
C GLU A 67 -6.98 -4.10 -6.16
N ALA A 68 -6.11 -4.24 -7.16
CA ALA A 68 -5.09 -3.23 -7.46
C ALA A 68 -5.39 -2.53 -8.79
N GLU A 69 -5.11 -1.22 -8.83
CA GLU A 69 -5.24 -0.36 -10.01
C GLU A 69 -4.09 0.66 -10.05
N GLN A 70 -3.45 0.83 -11.21
CA GLN A 70 -2.41 1.84 -11.39
C GLN A 70 -3.03 3.24 -11.41
N VAL A 71 -2.37 4.19 -10.74
CA VAL A 71 -2.74 5.61 -10.78
C VAL A 71 -1.72 6.35 -11.65
N PRO A 72 -2.17 7.13 -12.64
CA PRO A 72 -1.25 7.94 -13.43
C PRO A 72 -0.70 9.08 -12.58
N ILE A 73 0.63 9.16 -12.49
CA ILE A 73 1.35 10.35 -12.03
C ILE A 73 2.15 10.86 -13.23
N LEU A 74 2.10 12.17 -13.48
CA LEU A 74 2.82 12.80 -14.60
C LEU A 74 4.32 12.95 -14.30
N SER A 75 4.97 11.83 -13.97
CA SER A 75 6.37 11.75 -13.61
C SER A 75 6.97 10.43 -14.11
N PRO A 76 8.14 10.46 -14.76
CA PRO A 76 8.84 9.22 -15.11
C PRO A 76 9.43 8.51 -13.88
N ASP A 77 9.62 9.24 -12.77
CA ASP A 77 10.34 8.77 -11.58
C ASP A 77 9.40 8.36 -10.44
N LEU A 78 8.09 8.52 -10.62
CA LEU A 78 7.06 8.10 -9.67
C LEU A 78 6.12 7.10 -10.34
N THR A 79 5.85 5.98 -9.67
CA THR A 79 4.84 5.01 -10.11
C THR A 79 3.90 4.72 -8.95
N ALA A 80 2.60 4.88 -9.17
CA ALA A 80 1.60 4.69 -8.13
C ALA A 80 0.57 3.62 -8.48
N ALA A 81 0.05 2.95 -7.45
CA ALA A 81 -1.09 2.08 -7.52
C ALA A 81 -1.95 2.22 -6.26
N ILE A 82 -3.26 2.06 -6.41
CA ILE A 82 -4.19 1.91 -5.30
C ILE A 82 -4.43 0.42 -5.10
N VAL A 83 -4.19 -0.05 -3.88
CA VAL A 83 -4.52 -1.39 -3.42
C VAL A 83 -5.76 -1.29 -2.54
N ARG A 84 -6.88 -1.85 -3.00
CA ARG A 84 -8.16 -1.85 -2.31
C ARG A 84 -8.36 -3.18 -1.62
N SER A 85 -8.76 -3.11 -0.36
CA SER A 85 -9.17 -4.25 0.46
C SER A 85 -10.62 -4.02 0.93
N PRO A 86 -11.27 -4.98 1.63
CA PRO A 86 -12.61 -4.77 2.18
C PRO A 86 -12.73 -3.65 3.21
N GLU A 87 -11.63 -3.17 3.77
CA GLU A 87 -11.63 -2.24 4.91
C GLU A 87 -11.04 -0.88 4.56
N ARG A 88 -10.04 -0.86 3.67
CA ARG A 88 -9.31 0.35 3.31
C ARG A 88 -8.84 0.33 1.88
N ASP A 89 -8.53 1.53 1.39
CA ASP A 89 -7.74 1.73 0.19
C ASP A 89 -6.33 2.17 0.62
N VAL A 90 -5.31 1.68 -0.06
CA VAL A 90 -3.91 2.04 0.20
C VAL A 90 -3.29 2.59 -1.07
N LEU A 91 -2.84 3.84 -1.05
CA LEU A 91 -2.03 4.42 -2.13
C LEU A 91 -0.58 3.99 -1.90
N VAL A 92 -0.05 3.24 -2.86
CA VAL A 92 1.33 2.77 -2.87
C VAL A 92 2.07 3.53 -3.96
N VAL A 93 3.16 4.20 -3.62
CA VAL A 93 3.99 4.93 -4.58
C VAL A 93 5.44 4.48 -4.50
N SER A 94 5.97 3.99 -5.62
CA SER A 94 7.40 3.82 -5.84
C SER A 94 8.01 5.17 -6.22
N VAL A 95 9.05 5.58 -5.51
CA VAL A 95 9.68 6.88 -5.61
C VAL A 95 11.14 6.71 -6.03
N TYR A 96 11.54 7.45 -7.06
CA TYR A 96 12.94 7.72 -7.34
C TYR A 96 13.13 9.24 -7.38
N VAL A 97 14.18 9.74 -6.73
CA VAL A 97 14.57 11.15 -6.81
C VAL A 97 16.01 11.19 -7.27
N GLU A 98 16.29 11.99 -8.31
CA GLU A 98 17.65 12.17 -8.77
C GLU A 98 18.53 12.83 -7.68
N GLY A 99 19.71 12.26 -7.47
CA GLY A 99 20.69 12.77 -6.51
C GLY A 99 21.16 14.18 -6.87
N ARG A 100 21.25 15.05 -5.85
CA ARG A 100 21.71 16.46 -5.98
C ARG A 100 20.89 17.35 -6.91
N ASN A 101 19.72 16.89 -7.34
CA ASN A 101 18.79 17.70 -8.14
C ASN A 101 17.65 18.22 -7.25
N GLU A 102 17.79 19.46 -6.77
CA GLU A 102 16.78 20.11 -5.91
C GLU A 102 15.45 20.28 -6.65
N GLN A 103 15.47 20.60 -7.94
CA GLN A 103 14.24 20.77 -8.74
C GLN A 103 13.49 19.45 -8.91
N ALA A 104 14.21 18.33 -9.11
CA ALA A 104 13.60 17.01 -9.17
C ALA A 104 12.98 16.62 -7.82
N LEU A 105 13.63 16.96 -6.70
CA LEU A 105 13.07 16.73 -5.37
C LEU A 105 11.77 17.52 -5.18
N GLU A 106 11.80 18.83 -5.43
CA GLU A 106 10.62 19.69 -5.30
C GLU A 106 9.46 19.23 -6.18
N ALA A 107 9.75 18.87 -7.44
CA ALA A 107 8.75 18.35 -8.37
C ALA A 107 8.15 17.03 -7.87
N ALA A 108 8.99 16.08 -7.42
CA ALA A 108 8.53 14.80 -6.90
C ALA A 108 7.68 14.97 -5.64
N MET A 109 8.10 15.81 -4.68
CA MET A 109 7.33 16.02 -3.45
C MET A 109 6.00 16.73 -3.74
N GLY A 110 5.97 17.71 -4.65
CA GLY A 110 4.72 18.36 -5.07
C GLY A 110 3.74 17.41 -5.78
N GLN A 111 4.27 16.47 -6.59
CA GLN A 111 3.46 15.41 -7.22
C GLN A 111 2.92 14.42 -6.20
N LEU A 112 3.73 14.00 -5.23
CA LEU A 112 3.31 13.12 -4.15
C LEU A 112 2.23 13.78 -3.28
N HIS A 113 2.42 15.05 -2.90
CA HIS A 113 1.41 15.83 -2.18
C HIS A 113 0.07 15.83 -2.93
N THR A 114 0.11 16.17 -4.22
CA THR A 114 -1.09 16.19 -5.08
C THR A 114 -1.76 14.82 -5.12
N ALA A 115 -1.00 13.75 -5.37
CA ALA A 115 -1.53 12.39 -5.43
C ALA A 115 -2.16 11.94 -4.11
N ILE A 116 -1.56 12.28 -2.97
CA ILE A 116 -2.09 11.95 -1.64
C ILE A 116 -3.38 12.72 -1.37
N VAL A 117 -3.43 14.02 -1.68
CA VAL A 117 -4.61 14.86 -1.49
C VAL A 117 -5.77 14.35 -2.35
N GLU A 118 -5.54 14.10 -3.63
CA GLU A 118 -6.56 13.57 -4.54
C GLU A 118 -7.07 12.19 -4.09
N PHE A 119 -6.15 11.31 -3.69
CA PHE A 119 -6.49 9.98 -3.18
C PHE A 119 -7.36 10.04 -1.92
N ARG A 120 -6.96 10.85 -0.92
CA ARG A 120 -7.69 11.02 0.34
C ARG A 120 -9.05 11.67 0.14
N ASN A 121 -9.17 12.64 -0.78
CA ASN A 121 -10.43 13.30 -1.09
C ASN A 121 -11.39 12.41 -1.91
N GLY A 122 -10.86 11.46 -2.68
CA GLY A 122 -11.63 10.60 -3.57
C GLY A 122 -12.28 9.40 -2.88
N SER A 123 -11.79 8.98 -1.71
CA SER A 123 -12.30 7.80 -1.01
C SER A 123 -13.16 8.18 0.19
N GLY A 124 -14.40 7.68 0.23
CA GLY A 124 -15.26 7.73 1.42
C GLY A 124 -14.90 6.65 2.46
N ARG A 125 -13.73 6.02 2.32
CA ARG A 125 -13.26 4.89 3.13
C ARG A 125 -11.96 5.25 3.85
N ARG A 126 -11.51 4.39 4.77
CA ARG A 126 -10.18 4.53 5.37
C ARG A 126 -9.13 4.51 4.25
N THR A 127 -8.26 5.51 4.25
CA THR A 127 -7.18 5.66 3.26
C THR A 127 -5.83 5.64 3.95
N ASP A 128 -4.95 4.75 3.50
CA ASP A 128 -3.57 4.67 3.97
C ASP A 128 -2.60 4.96 2.81
N VAL A 129 -1.39 5.40 3.14
CA VAL A 129 -0.38 5.77 2.14
C VAL A 129 0.91 5.02 2.45
N ILE A 130 1.58 4.52 1.40
CA ILE A 130 2.92 3.94 1.44
C ILE A 130 3.75 4.61 0.35
N LEU A 131 4.84 5.27 0.72
CA LEU A 131 5.85 5.81 -0.20
C LEU A 131 7.15 5.04 0.01
N VAL A 132 7.68 4.42 -1.04
CA VAL A 132 8.88 3.59 -0.96
C VAL A 132 9.83 3.87 -2.10
N GLY A 133 11.13 3.82 -1.84
CA GLY A 133 12.15 3.83 -2.88
C GLY A 133 13.35 4.70 -2.54
N ASP A 134 14.10 5.08 -3.56
CA ASP A 134 15.36 5.81 -3.43
C ASP A 134 15.11 7.32 -3.51
N PHE A 135 15.20 7.98 -2.36
CA PHE A 135 15.03 9.43 -2.27
C PHE A 135 16.33 10.18 -2.53
N ASN A 136 17.48 9.51 -2.58
CA ASN A 136 18.81 10.13 -2.73
C ASN A 136 19.04 11.33 -1.80
N ARG A 137 18.45 11.32 -0.61
CA ARG A 137 18.58 12.37 0.41
C ARG A 137 18.92 11.77 1.76
N HIS A 138 19.71 12.51 2.51
CA HIS A 138 20.23 12.17 3.82
C HIS A 138 19.63 13.12 4.83
N ASP A 139 19.24 12.56 5.96
CA ASP A 139 18.88 13.34 7.13
C ASP A 139 19.19 12.53 8.39
N ALA A 140 19.39 13.22 9.51
CA ALA A 140 19.59 12.56 10.79
C ALA A 140 18.35 11.77 11.24
N LEU A 141 17.15 12.09 10.75
CA LEU A 141 15.91 11.38 11.08
C LEU A 141 15.93 9.91 10.66
N TRP A 142 16.52 9.58 9.50
CA TRP A 142 16.64 8.20 9.01
C TRP A 142 18.07 7.69 8.92
N GLY A 143 19.04 8.53 8.58
CA GLY A 143 20.45 8.14 8.38
C GLY A 143 21.26 8.01 9.67
N GLY A 144 20.71 8.43 10.81
CA GLY A 144 21.41 8.36 12.09
C GLY A 144 22.31 9.57 12.38
N ASP A 145 23.02 9.52 13.51
CA ASP A 145 23.87 10.61 13.98
C ASP A 145 25.14 10.79 13.13
N GLU A 146 25.44 9.84 12.25
CA GLU A 146 26.57 9.88 11.33
C GLU A 146 26.36 10.83 10.15
N VAL A 147 25.14 11.30 9.93
CA VAL A 147 24.85 12.29 8.88
C VAL A 147 25.44 13.64 9.29
N THR A 148 26.57 14.00 8.67
CA THR A 148 27.32 15.22 9.01
C THR A 148 26.82 16.45 8.26
N GLY A 149 27.16 17.64 8.78
CA GLY A 149 26.61 18.95 8.37
C GLY A 149 26.71 19.32 6.88
N ARG A 150 27.55 18.66 6.06
CA ARG A 150 27.58 18.92 4.60
C ARG A 150 26.32 18.46 3.87
N ARG A 151 25.53 17.57 4.47
CA ARG A 151 24.28 17.02 3.94
C ARG A 151 23.05 17.48 4.71
N GLN A 152 23.23 18.39 5.67
CA GLN A 152 22.12 18.86 6.48
C GLN A 152 21.21 19.79 5.67
N GLY A 153 19.90 19.53 5.69
CA GLY A 153 18.89 20.35 5.00
C GLY A 153 18.48 19.85 3.62
N GLU A 154 19.19 18.88 3.02
CA GLU A 154 18.83 18.35 1.70
C GLU A 154 17.48 17.59 1.69
N ALA A 155 17.01 17.21 2.88
CA ALA A 155 15.77 16.49 3.13
C ALA A 155 14.55 17.38 3.42
N GLY A 156 14.69 18.71 3.44
CA GLY A 156 13.63 19.64 3.86
C GLY A 156 12.26 19.34 3.25
N PRO A 157 12.13 19.24 1.92
CA PRO A 157 10.86 18.92 1.25
C PRO A 157 10.27 17.57 1.64
N ILE A 158 11.09 16.56 1.94
CA ILE A 158 10.63 15.23 2.39
C ILE A 158 10.06 15.34 3.80
N ILE A 159 10.73 16.09 4.68
CA ILE A 159 10.30 16.29 6.07
C ILE A 159 8.98 17.07 6.11
N GLU A 160 8.82 18.07 5.23
CA GLU A 160 7.57 18.81 5.08
C GLU A 160 6.44 17.86 4.63
N LEU A 161 6.65 17.06 3.58
CA LEU A 161 5.67 16.07 3.11
C LEU A 161 5.29 15.07 4.22
N ILE A 162 6.27 14.60 5.01
CA ILE A 162 6.04 13.72 6.16
C ILE A 162 5.12 14.41 7.18
N GLY A 163 5.41 15.65 7.55
CA GLY A 163 4.64 16.41 8.53
C GLY A 163 3.23 16.74 8.06
N GLU A 164 3.08 17.17 6.81
CA GLU A 164 1.78 17.53 6.21
C GLU A 164 0.82 16.34 6.13
N HIS A 165 1.32 15.16 5.79
CA HIS A 165 0.49 13.98 5.59
C HIS A 165 0.49 13.00 6.76
N GLY A 166 1.19 13.32 7.86
CA GLY A 166 1.27 12.47 9.05
C GLY A 166 1.94 11.12 8.76
N LEU A 167 3.02 11.15 7.98
CA LEU A 167 3.76 9.95 7.60
C LEU A 167 4.82 9.56 8.64
N HIS A 168 5.21 8.30 8.64
CA HIS A 168 6.22 7.73 9.53
C HIS A 168 7.26 6.97 8.72
N SER A 169 8.54 7.16 9.05
CA SER A 169 9.61 6.32 8.50
C SER A 169 9.66 5.00 9.26
N LEU A 170 9.48 3.90 8.53
CA LEU A 170 9.41 2.55 9.14
C LEU A 170 10.76 1.89 9.29
N LEU A 171 11.73 2.23 8.43
CA LEU A 171 13.04 1.61 8.48
C LEU A 171 13.79 2.07 9.74
N PRO A 172 14.42 1.16 10.51
CA PRO A 172 15.17 1.55 11.70
C PRO A 172 16.23 2.60 11.37
N ARG A 173 16.25 3.68 12.15
CA ARG A 173 17.20 4.78 12.00
C ARG A 173 18.65 4.28 11.98
N GLY A 174 19.42 4.72 10.98
CA GLY A 174 20.82 4.36 10.77
C GLY A 174 21.04 3.11 9.91
N THR A 175 19.98 2.42 9.48
CA THR A 175 20.08 1.24 8.61
C THR A 175 20.69 1.63 7.27
N LYS A 176 21.81 1.01 6.89
CA LYS A 176 22.49 1.30 5.62
C LYS A 176 21.76 0.61 4.48
N THR A 177 21.35 1.39 3.49
CA THR A 177 20.58 0.93 2.34
C THR A 177 21.37 1.03 1.04
N TRP A 178 22.45 1.81 1.02
CA TRP A 178 23.33 1.97 -0.13
C TRP A 178 24.79 1.83 0.27
N GLU A 179 25.58 1.19 -0.59
CA GLU A 179 27.02 0.96 -0.45
C GLU A 179 27.77 1.52 -1.66
N GLY A 180 28.51 2.60 -1.44
CA GLY A 180 29.33 3.28 -2.42
C GLY A 180 30.77 2.79 -2.52
N PRO A 181 31.52 3.32 -3.50
CA PRO A 181 32.94 3.04 -3.64
C PRO A 181 33.72 3.38 -2.38
N GLY A 182 34.69 2.53 -2.03
CA GLY A 182 35.56 2.74 -0.87
C GLY A 182 34.92 2.41 0.48
N GLY A 183 33.81 1.65 0.50
CA GLY A 183 33.14 1.21 1.73
C GLY A 183 32.31 2.29 2.40
N ILE A 184 31.94 3.34 1.66
CA ILE A 184 31.03 4.38 2.14
C ILE A 184 29.62 3.79 2.13
N ALA A 185 28.90 3.88 3.24
CA ALA A 185 27.53 3.40 3.32
C ALA A 185 26.58 4.52 3.80
N SER A 186 25.39 4.60 3.22
CA SER A 186 24.37 5.59 3.59
C SER A 186 22.96 5.03 3.58
N THR A 187 22.05 5.80 4.16
CA THR A 187 20.60 5.54 4.18
C THR A 187 19.94 6.56 3.28
N ILE A 188 19.51 6.13 2.09
CA ILE A 188 18.87 6.97 1.08
C ILE A 188 17.56 6.36 0.55
N ASP A 189 17.35 5.08 0.82
CA ASP A 189 16.11 4.38 0.52
C ASP A 189 15.18 4.47 1.73
N LEU A 190 13.95 4.93 1.52
CA LEU A 190 12.98 5.17 2.59
C LEU A 190 11.72 4.32 2.39
N VAL A 191 11.08 4.01 3.51
CA VAL A 191 9.72 3.47 3.60
C VAL A 191 8.94 4.42 4.50
N LEU A 192 8.03 5.18 3.91
CA LEU A 192 7.19 6.16 4.61
C LEU A 192 5.72 5.71 4.55
N THR A 193 5.00 5.69 5.68
CA THR A 193 3.58 5.30 5.69
C THR A 193 2.70 6.20 6.52
N SER A 194 1.38 6.18 6.29
CA SER A 194 0.42 6.77 7.23
C SER A 194 0.57 6.19 8.65
N THR A 195 0.17 6.97 9.64
CA THR A 195 0.31 6.64 11.07
C THR A 195 -0.39 5.34 11.42
N GLU A 196 -1.64 5.20 10.99
CA GLU A 196 -2.48 4.06 11.34
C GLU A 196 -1.98 2.76 10.69
N LEU A 197 -1.34 2.84 9.53
CA LEU A 197 -0.69 1.70 8.90
C LEU A 197 0.68 1.39 9.52
N ALA A 198 1.39 2.40 10.03
CA ALA A 198 2.64 2.22 10.75
C ALA A 198 2.43 1.41 12.04
N ASP A 199 1.32 1.64 12.74
CA ASP A 199 0.95 0.87 13.95
C ASP A 199 0.65 -0.61 13.66
N GLU A 200 0.32 -0.95 12.42
CA GLU A 200 0.04 -2.31 11.96
C GLU A 200 1.28 -3.00 11.35
N MET A 201 2.42 -2.31 11.29
CA MET A 201 3.67 -2.88 10.79
C MET A 201 4.18 -3.97 11.75
N THR A 202 4.43 -5.16 11.22
CA THR A 202 5.01 -6.29 11.97
C THR A 202 6.53 -6.34 11.84
N SER A 203 7.08 -5.95 10.69
CA SER A 203 8.52 -5.89 10.47
C SER A 203 8.91 -4.89 9.37
N CYS A 204 10.08 -4.26 9.50
CA CYS A 204 10.72 -3.48 8.44
C CYS A 204 12.25 -3.58 8.56
N GLY A 205 12.93 -3.98 7.48
CA GLY A 205 14.38 -4.14 7.50
C GLY A 205 14.99 -4.57 6.18
N ILE A 206 16.31 -4.72 6.16
CA ILE A 206 17.03 -5.19 4.97
C ILE A 206 16.64 -6.63 4.66
N HIS A 207 16.27 -6.87 3.41
CA HIS A 207 15.99 -8.20 2.89
C HIS A 207 17.29 -9.01 2.83
N LEU A 208 17.22 -10.28 3.24
CA LEU A 208 18.38 -11.15 3.39
C LEU A 208 19.07 -11.47 2.05
N THR A 209 18.32 -11.49 0.96
CA THR A 209 18.86 -11.75 -0.37
C THR A 209 19.56 -10.52 -0.91
N GLU A 210 20.85 -10.65 -1.17
CA GLU A 210 21.63 -9.65 -1.91
C GLU A 210 21.42 -9.85 -3.41
N HIS A 211 21.10 -8.77 -4.11
CA HIS A 211 20.84 -8.80 -5.55
C HIS A 211 22.05 -8.38 -6.40
N GLY A 212 23.22 -8.21 -5.77
CA GLY A 212 24.44 -7.71 -6.41
C GLY A 212 24.38 -6.23 -6.82
N SER A 213 23.38 -5.49 -6.32
CA SER A 213 23.29 -4.04 -6.42
C SER A 213 24.04 -3.38 -5.26
N ASP A 214 24.49 -2.16 -5.48
CA ASP A 214 24.92 -1.21 -4.47
C ASP A 214 23.79 -0.79 -3.51
N HIS A 215 22.52 -1.01 -3.88
CA HIS A 215 21.37 -0.87 -2.99
C HIS A 215 20.98 -2.19 -2.32
N ARG A 216 20.51 -2.08 -1.07
CA ARG A 216 19.96 -3.16 -0.26
C ARG A 216 18.44 -3.13 -0.35
N ALA A 217 17.85 -4.24 -0.77
CA ALA A 217 16.39 -4.38 -0.79
C ALA A 217 15.83 -4.27 0.64
N ILE A 218 14.67 -3.63 0.78
CA ILE A 218 13.96 -3.47 2.06
C ILE A 218 12.69 -4.35 2.03
N ARG A 219 12.48 -5.15 3.07
CA ARG A 219 11.24 -5.90 3.32
C ARG A 219 10.46 -5.16 4.40
N THR A 220 9.19 -4.89 4.12
CA THR A 220 8.24 -4.35 5.10
C THR A 220 7.00 -5.21 5.10
N GLU A 221 6.49 -5.51 6.28
CA GLU A 221 5.35 -6.38 6.51
C GLU A 221 4.33 -5.70 7.41
N PHE A 222 3.05 -5.88 7.07
CA PHE A 222 1.92 -5.32 7.79
C PHE A 222 0.97 -6.44 8.19
N ASP A 223 0.37 -6.32 9.36
CA ASP A 223 -0.74 -7.17 9.77
C ASP A 223 -2.00 -6.76 9.02
N THR A 224 -2.35 -7.52 7.99
CA THR A 224 -3.58 -7.29 7.20
C THR A 224 -4.75 -8.12 7.68
N THR A 225 -4.66 -8.75 8.86
CA THR A 225 -5.72 -9.61 9.36
C THR A 225 -6.99 -8.77 9.59
N PRO A 226 -8.11 -9.06 8.90
CA PRO A 226 -9.36 -8.35 9.13
C PRO A 226 -9.75 -8.48 10.61
N PRO A 227 -10.14 -7.41 11.32
CA PRO A 227 -10.83 -7.54 12.59
C PRO A 227 -12.02 -8.48 12.40
N GLU A 228 -12.18 -9.42 13.32
CA GLU A 228 -13.23 -10.43 13.26
C GLU A 228 -14.59 -9.73 13.06
N ARG A 229 -15.13 -9.83 11.83
CA ARG A 229 -16.46 -9.28 11.54
C ARG A 229 -17.44 -10.12 12.36
N THR A 230 -18.07 -9.53 13.37
CA THR A 230 -19.34 -10.06 13.85
C THR A 230 -20.24 -10.16 12.63
N PRO A 231 -20.67 -11.36 12.20
CA PRO A 231 -21.52 -11.49 11.04
C PRO A 231 -22.72 -10.58 11.24
N SER A 232 -22.96 -9.64 10.33
CA SER A 232 -24.23 -8.92 10.38
C SER A 232 -25.33 -9.96 10.22
N ASP A 233 -26.34 -9.89 11.09
CA ASP A 233 -27.48 -10.80 11.00
C ASP A 233 -28.03 -10.76 9.58
N ARG A 234 -27.80 -11.85 8.83
CA ARG A 234 -28.31 -11.97 7.47
C ARG A 234 -29.83 -12.02 7.58
N LEU A 235 -30.50 -10.98 7.08
CA LEU A 235 -31.95 -10.94 7.04
C LEU A 235 -32.46 -12.17 6.28
N LEU A 236 -33.26 -12.97 6.97
CA LEU A 236 -33.83 -14.19 6.42
C LEU A 236 -35.04 -13.84 5.55
N PHE A 237 -34.78 -13.32 4.34
CA PHE A 237 -35.79 -12.84 3.39
C PHE A 237 -36.91 -13.86 3.09
N LYS A 238 -36.63 -15.17 3.20
CA LYS A 238 -37.64 -16.23 3.05
C LYS A 238 -38.77 -16.17 4.11
N ASN A 239 -38.50 -15.62 5.29
CA ASN A 239 -39.46 -15.52 6.38
C ASN A 239 -40.02 -14.09 6.54
N ALA A 240 -39.63 -13.17 5.65
CA ALA A 240 -40.14 -11.81 5.74
C ALA A 240 -41.65 -11.78 5.45
N PRO A 241 -42.45 -11.03 6.22
CA PRO A 241 -43.88 -10.85 5.98
C PRO A 241 -44.08 -9.89 4.80
N TRP A 242 -43.81 -10.37 3.59
CA TRP A 242 -43.75 -9.56 2.36
C TRP A 242 -45.03 -8.79 2.09
N LEU A 243 -46.19 -9.36 2.45
CA LEU A 243 -47.48 -8.69 2.31
C LEU A 243 -47.55 -7.43 3.18
N GLU A 244 -47.19 -7.53 4.46
CA GLU A 244 -47.20 -6.39 5.38
C GLU A 244 -46.18 -5.32 4.99
N ILE A 245 -45.00 -5.74 4.53
CA ILE A 245 -43.97 -4.83 4.02
C ILE A 245 -44.49 -4.07 2.80
N LYS A 246 -45.14 -4.77 1.87
CA LYS A 246 -45.70 -4.19 0.65
C LYS A 246 -46.82 -3.19 0.95
N GLU A 247 -47.72 -3.52 1.88
CA GLU A 247 -48.77 -2.62 2.36
C GLU A 247 -48.15 -1.36 2.98
N ARG A 248 -47.17 -1.51 3.87
CA ARG A 248 -46.50 -0.39 4.54
C ARG A 248 -45.77 0.53 3.56
N VAL A 249 -45.10 -0.04 2.55
CA VAL A 249 -44.44 0.73 1.48
C VAL A 249 -45.48 1.47 0.66
N ARG A 250 -46.60 0.83 0.29
CA ARG A 250 -47.68 1.47 -0.46
C ARG A 250 -48.27 2.66 0.29
N THR A 251 -48.63 2.49 1.57
CA THR A 251 -49.16 3.58 2.40
C THR A 251 -48.20 4.76 2.49
N LYS A 252 -46.89 4.49 2.63
CA LYS A 252 -45.88 5.56 2.64
C LYS A 252 -45.75 6.27 1.30
N LEU A 253 -45.81 5.54 0.20
CA LEU A 253 -45.75 6.11 -1.15
C LEU A 253 -47.00 6.95 -1.47
N GLU A 254 -48.18 6.51 -1.04
CA GLU A 254 -49.45 7.24 -1.19
C GLU A 254 -49.51 8.51 -0.32
N ALA A 255 -48.80 8.52 0.80
CA ALA A 255 -48.67 9.68 1.68
C ALA A 255 -47.61 10.70 1.22
N LEU A 256 -46.83 10.39 0.17
CA LEU A 256 -45.90 11.36 -0.40
C LEU A 256 -46.69 12.39 -1.23
N PRO A 257 -46.50 13.69 -0.99
CA PRO A 257 -47.18 14.71 -1.77
C PRO A 257 -46.73 14.67 -3.24
N CYS A 258 -47.68 14.44 -4.14
CA CYS A 258 -47.49 14.70 -5.57
C CYS A 258 -47.46 16.22 -5.79
N GLY A 259 -46.27 16.83 -5.77
CA GLY A 259 -46.18 18.27 -6.04
C GLY A 259 -44.82 18.90 -5.81
N GLY A 260 -43.85 18.62 -6.69
CA GLY A 260 -42.78 19.56 -6.99
C GLY A 260 -43.21 20.40 -8.19
N THR A 261 -43.83 21.56 -7.96
CA THR A 261 -43.98 22.56 -9.02
C THR A 261 -42.61 23.10 -9.39
N VAL A 262 -42.15 22.81 -10.60
CA VAL A 262 -41.06 23.54 -11.24
C VAL A 262 -41.57 24.96 -11.50
N GLN A 263 -41.04 25.95 -10.77
CA GLN A 263 -41.19 27.35 -11.16
C GLN A 263 -40.15 27.67 -12.23
N ALA A 264 -40.65 28.16 -13.37
CA ALA A 264 -39.90 28.63 -14.52
C ALA A 264 -39.21 29.97 -14.26
#